data_AF-A0A8S4MNV8-F1
#
_entry.id   AF-A0A8S4MNV8-F1
#
_cell.length_a   1.000
_cell.length_b   1.000
_cell.length_c   1.000
_cell.angle_alpha   90.00
_cell.angle_beta   90.00
_cell.angle_gamma   90.00
#
_symmetry.space_group_name_H-M   'P 1'
#
loop_
_entity.id
_entity.type
_entity.pdbx_description
1 polymer ?
#
loop_
_entity_poly.entity_id
_entity_poly.type
_entity_poly.pdbx_seq_one_letter_code
_entity_poly.pdbx_strand_id
1 'polypeptide(L)'
;MEHFVGTWKLFRFDFEKMKKFYVSLGLPAAVFDAPKERWNILKLEVTGDGTIWKSPQGSFKMKDGVVFTEESVGGDRKLTGTKKMDGDDMILGKTFGDISAEAVFQKCE
;
A
#
# COMPACT_ATOMS: atom_id res chain seq x y z
N MET A 1 2.28 -10.38 -14.50
CA MET A 1 2.23 -8.95 -14.12
C MET A 1 0.81 -8.39 -14.22
N GLU A 2 0.04 -8.83 -15.21
CA GLU A 2 -1.37 -8.44 -15.43
C GLU A 2 -2.34 -8.84 -14.31
N HIS A 3 -2.02 -9.86 -13.50
CA HIS A 3 -2.90 -10.36 -12.43
C HIS A 3 -3.24 -9.32 -11.35
N PHE A 4 -2.36 -8.32 -11.13
CA PHE A 4 -2.59 -7.25 -10.16
C PHE A 4 -3.43 -6.09 -10.72
N VAL A 5 -3.69 -6.05 -12.03
CA VAL A 5 -4.47 -4.97 -12.64
C VAL A 5 -5.93 -5.09 -12.24
N GLY A 6 -6.48 -4.00 -11.72
CA GLY A 6 -7.87 -3.93 -11.29
C GLY A 6 -8.10 -2.95 -10.15
N THR A 7 -9.34 -2.92 -9.71
CA THR A 7 -9.71 -2.24 -8.46
C THR A 7 -9.69 -3.28 -7.35
N TRP A 8 -9.16 -2.91 -6.20
CA TRP A 8 -8.93 -3.78 -5.06
C TRP A 8 -9.48 -3.12 -3.81
N LYS A 9 -10.26 -3.87 -3.03
CA LYS A 9 -10.81 -3.43 -1.76
C LYS A 9 -9.98 -3.97 -0.61
N LEU A 10 -9.62 -3.10 0.34
CA LEU A 10 -8.96 -3.52 1.57
C LEU A 10 -9.89 -4.47 2.33
N PHE A 11 -9.45 -5.72 2.48
CA PHE A 11 -10.20 -6.77 3.16
C PHE A 11 -9.72 -6.96 4.60
N ARG A 12 -8.41 -7.06 4.79
CA ARG A 12 -7.81 -7.29 6.10
C ARG A 12 -6.50 -6.55 6.26
N PHE A 13 -6.29 -5.93 7.42
CA PHE A 13 -4.97 -5.46 7.84
C PHE A 13 -4.91 -5.39 9.36
N ASP A 14 -3.70 -5.44 9.91
CA ASP A 14 -3.48 -5.15 11.32
C ASP A 14 -3.39 -3.63 11.50
N PHE A 15 -4.44 -3.04 12.04
CA PHE A 15 -4.55 -1.60 12.24
C PHE A 15 -3.46 -1.07 13.18
N GLU A 16 -3.14 -1.79 14.26
CA GLU A 16 -2.13 -1.35 15.22
C GLU A 16 -0.73 -1.42 14.62
N LYS A 17 -0.45 -2.46 13.81
CA LYS A 17 0.83 -2.60 13.12
C LYS A 17 0.99 -1.54 12.02
N MET A 18 -0.05 -1.29 11.24
CA MET A 18 -0.06 -0.20 10.25
C MET A 18 0.08 1.17 10.92
N LYS A 19 -0.60 1.39 12.05
CA LYS A 19 -0.47 2.61 12.84
C LYS A 19 0.98 2.84 13.28
N LYS A 20 1.60 1.83 13.91
CA LYS A 20 3.02 1.88 14.30
C LYS A 20 3.93 2.15 13.11
N PHE A 21 3.65 1.52 11.96
CA PHE A 21 4.39 1.72 10.73
C PHE A 21 4.37 3.20 10.28
N TYR A 22 3.22 3.83 10.04
CA TYR A 22 3.28 5.22 9.58
C TYR A 22 3.68 6.23 10.67
N VAL A 23 3.43 5.95 11.95
CA VAL A 23 4.02 6.76 13.04
C VAL A 23 5.55 6.70 12.98
N SER A 24 6.14 5.53 12.71
CA SER A 24 7.60 5.40 12.53
C SER A 24 8.12 6.14 11.29
N LEU A 25 7.28 6.27 10.26
CA LEU A 25 7.53 7.13 9.09
C LEU A 25 7.36 8.62 9.37
N GLY A 26 6.95 9.01 10.59
CA GLY A 26 6.76 10.40 10.99
C GLY A 26 5.43 10.99 10.56
N LEU A 27 4.46 10.17 10.12
CA LEU A 27 3.12 10.67 9.84
C LEU A 27 2.40 11.00 11.16
N PRO A 28 1.65 12.11 11.22
CA PRO A 28 0.86 12.46 12.39
C PRO A 28 -0.16 11.37 12.71
N ALA A 29 -0.35 11.07 14.00
CA ALA A 29 -1.34 10.11 14.45
C ALA A 29 -2.77 10.45 13.95
N ALA A 30 -3.06 11.75 13.77
CA ALA A 30 -4.32 12.27 13.24
C ALA A 30 -4.68 11.75 11.84
N VAL A 31 -3.69 11.31 11.05
CA VAL A 31 -3.95 10.67 9.73
C VAL A 31 -4.73 9.37 9.91
N PHE A 32 -4.56 8.67 11.04
CA PHE A 32 -5.24 7.43 11.37
C PHE A 32 -6.60 7.61 12.02
N ASP A 33 -6.92 8.82 12.46
CA ASP A 33 -8.25 9.16 12.99
C ASP A 33 -9.26 9.44 11.87
N ALA A 34 -8.80 9.50 10.61
CA ALA A 34 -9.66 9.55 9.45
C ALA A 34 -10.52 8.26 9.34
N PRO A 35 -11.77 8.34 8.85
CA PRO A 35 -12.64 7.18 8.74
C PRO A 35 -11.94 6.03 8.02
N LYS A 36 -12.03 4.81 8.58
CA LYS A 36 -11.46 3.59 7.98
C LYS A 36 -11.89 3.41 6.52
N GLU A 37 -13.06 3.93 6.18
CA GLU A 37 -13.63 4.01 4.83
C GLU A 37 -12.70 4.64 3.78
N ARG A 38 -11.85 5.59 4.18
CA ARG A 38 -10.91 6.24 3.25
C ARG A 38 -9.77 5.31 2.83
N TRP A 39 -9.50 4.25 3.57
CA TRP A 39 -8.40 3.30 3.31
C TRP A 39 -8.81 2.16 2.38
N ASN A 40 -10.08 2.15 1.95
CA ASN A 40 -10.72 0.91 1.50
C ASN A 40 -10.54 0.55 0.04
N ILE A 41 -10.11 1.47 -0.84
CA ILE A 41 -10.05 1.19 -2.28
C ILE A 41 -8.69 1.57 -2.83
N LEU A 42 -8.09 0.61 -3.54
CA LEU A 42 -6.84 0.73 -4.23
C LEU A 42 -7.07 0.39 -5.71
N LYS A 43 -6.68 1.27 -6.62
CA LYS A 43 -6.73 0.99 -8.06
C LYS A 43 -5.33 0.80 -8.60
N LEU A 44 -5.14 -0.31 -9.32
CA LEU A 44 -3.88 -0.71 -9.91
C LEU A 44 -3.97 -0.69 -11.43
N GLU A 45 -3.12 0.13 -12.04
CA GLU A 45 -3.02 0.29 -13.48
C GLU A 45 -1.58 -0.02 -13.89
N VAL A 46 -1.37 -0.90 -14.88
CA VAL A 46 -0.04 -1.11 -15.48
C VAL A 46 0.15 -0.08 -16.58
N THR A 47 1.26 0.66 -16.51
CA THR A 47 1.77 1.52 -17.58
C THR A 47 2.97 0.85 -18.25
N GLY A 48 3.34 1.29 -19.46
CA GLY A 48 4.49 0.72 -20.19
C GLY A 48 5.84 0.80 -19.47
N ASP A 49 5.90 1.47 -18.32
CA ASP A 49 7.08 1.72 -17.50
C ASP A 49 6.85 1.42 -15.99
N GLY A 50 5.79 0.70 -15.63
CA GLY A 50 5.56 0.21 -14.26
C GLY A 50 4.09 -0.03 -13.89
N THR A 51 3.78 -0.11 -12.60
CA THR A 51 2.42 -0.13 -12.06
C THR A 51 2.11 1.18 -11.36
N ILE A 52 1.08 1.91 -11.77
CA ILE A 52 0.53 3.05 -11.05
C ILE A 52 -0.51 2.57 -10.03
N TRP A 53 -0.34 3.03 -8.80
CA TRP A 53 -1.21 2.79 -7.66
C TRP A 53 -1.98 4.07 -7.41
N LYS A 54 -3.31 4.00 -7.39
CA LYS A 54 -4.18 5.13 -7.07
C LYS A 54 -4.98 4.79 -5.82
N SER A 55 -4.92 5.68 -4.84
CA SER A 55 -5.70 5.63 -3.61
C SER A 55 -6.38 6.98 -3.40
N PRO A 56 -7.42 7.09 -2.56
CA PRO A 56 -7.99 8.38 -2.18
C PRO A 56 -6.98 9.37 -1.57
N GLN A 57 -5.85 8.88 -1.07
CA GLN A 57 -4.77 9.67 -0.46
C GLN A 57 -3.73 10.16 -1.48
N GLY A 58 -3.75 9.64 -2.71
CA GLY A 58 -2.77 9.98 -3.74
C GLY A 58 -2.42 8.80 -4.65
N SER A 59 -1.52 9.05 -5.60
CA SER A 59 -1.02 8.05 -6.53
C SER A 59 0.49 7.90 -6.48
N PHE A 60 0.98 6.67 -6.55
CA PHE A 60 2.41 6.36 -6.57
C PHE A 60 2.72 5.34 -7.66
N LYS A 61 3.93 5.43 -8.23
CA LYS A 61 4.37 4.56 -9.32
C LYS A 61 5.39 3.56 -8.84
N MET A 62 5.16 2.29 -9.16
CA MET A 62 6.04 1.18 -8.85
C MET A 62 6.72 0.67 -10.11
N LYS A 63 8.04 0.50 -10.08
CA LYS A 63 8.77 -0.28 -11.09
C LYS A 63 8.76 -1.76 -10.69
N ASP A 64 8.79 -2.66 -11.67
CA ASP A 64 8.67 -4.09 -11.39
C ASP A 64 9.91 -4.70 -10.72
N GLY A 65 9.65 -5.69 -9.86
CA GLY A 65 10.65 -6.60 -9.31
C GLY A 65 11.17 -6.29 -7.91
N VAL A 66 11.13 -5.05 -7.40
CA VAL A 66 11.92 -4.70 -6.20
C VAL A 66 11.30 -3.51 -5.46
N VAL A 67 11.28 -3.61 -4.12
CA VAL A 67 11.40 -2.53 -3.12
C VAL A 67 11.01 -1.15 -3.66
N PHE A 68 9.75 -0.73 -3.48
CA PHE A 68 9.37 0.63 -3.86
C PHE A 68 9.76 1.63 -2.79
N THR A 69 10.48 2.67 -3.20
CA THR A 69 10.70 3.87 -2.39
C THR A 69 9.44 4.73 -2.50
N GLU A 70 8.59 4.72 -1.48
CA GLU A 70 7.47 5.65 -1.39
C GLU A 70 8.04 7.01 -0.96
N GLU A 71 8.10 7.99 -1.87
CA GLU A 71 8.09 9.40 -1.45
C GLU A 71 6.72 9.68 -0.84
N SER A 72 6.55 9.19 0.39
CA SER A 72 5.28 9.25 1.10
C SER A 72 5.05 10.64 1.68
N VAL A 73 3.79 10.87 2.08
CA VAL A 73 3.13 12.09 2.58
C VAL A 73 3.80 12.74 3.82
N GLY A 74 5.02 12.31 4.19
CA GLY A 74 5.83 12.80 5.32
C GLY A 74 7.28 13.15 5.00
N GLY A 75 7.66 13.25 3.73
CA GLY A 75 9.02 13.61 3.29
C GLY A 75 9.90 12.41 2.95
N ASP A 76 10.99 12.66 2.22
CA ASP A 76 11.94 11.74 1.55
C ASP A 76 12.41 10.52 2.36
N ARG A 77 11.53 9.59 2.69
CA ARG A 77 11.86 8.37 3.44
C ARG A 77 11.74 7.15 2.54
N LYS A 78 12.84 6.40 2.43
CA LYS A 78 12.85 5.13 1.71
C LYS A 78 12.25 4.03 2.58
N LEU A 79 11.21 3.38 2.06
CA LEU A 79 10.66 2.16 2.62
C LEU A 79 10.85 1.01 1.63
N THR A 80 10.64 -0.20 2.11
CA THR A 80 10.55 -1.39 1.28
C THR A 80 9.10 -1.81 1.21
N GLY A 81 8.63 -2.19 0.02
CA GLY A 81 7.36 -2.89 -0.06
C GLY A 81 7.39 -4.08 -1.01
N THR A 82 6.51 -5.03 -0.73
CA THR A 82 6.37 -6.30 -1.42
C THR A 82 4.92 -6.47 -1.84
N LYS A 83 4.68 -7.13 -2.98
CA LYS A 83 3.35 -7.50 -3.44
C LYS A 83 3.37 -8.98 -3.84
N LYS A 84 2.38 -9.75 -3.41
CA LYS A 84 2.20 -11.15 -3.80
C LYS A 84 0.72 -11.48 -3.95
N MET A 85 0.43 -12.52 -4.74
CA MET A 85 -0.91 -13.12 -4.79
C MET A 85 -0.96 -14.29 -3.81
N ASP A 86 -2.08 -14.44 -3.12
CA ASP A 86 -2.44 -15.62 -2.31
C ASP A 86 -3.85 -16.04 -2.71
N GLY A 87 -3.95 -16.98 -3.66
CA GLY A 87 -5.19 -17.21 -4.39
C GLY A 87 -5.61 -15.99 -5.21
N ASP A 88 -6.85 -15.55 -5.03
CA ASP A 88 -7.42 -14.35 -5.67
C ASP A 88 -7.14 -13.06 -4.90
N ASP A 89 -6.56 -13.17 -3.70
CA ASP A 89 -6.25 -12.04 -2.84
C ASP A 89 -4.85 -11.48 -3.14
N MET A 90 -4.74 -10.15 -3.13
CA MET A 90 -3.46 -9.46 -3.19
C MET A 90 -2.98 -9.12 -1.78
N ILE A 91 -1.78 -9.57 -1.43
CA ILE A 91 -1.09 -9.21 -0.19
C ILE A 91 -0.02 -8.15 -0.48
N LEU A 92 -0.15 -7.01 0.18
CA LEU A 92 0.80 -5.90 0.15
C LEU A 92 1.54 -5.83 1.49
N GLY A 93 2.86 -6.02 1.47
CA GLY A 93 3.72 -5.81 2.62
C GLY A 93 4.49 -4.50 2.52
N LYS A 94 4.68 -3.81 3.64
CA LYS A 94 5.56 -2.64 3.79
C LYS A 94 6.51 -2.86 4.96
N THR A 95 7.77 -2.48 4.80
CA THR A 95 8.83 -2.60 5.80
C THR A 95 9.65 -1.32 5.89
N PHE A 96 9.89 -0.84 7.10
CA PHE A 96 10.71 0.33 7.40
C PHE A 96 11.48 0.07 8.71
N GLY A 97 12.81 -0.01 8.62
CA GLY A 97 13.62 -0.55 9.72
C GLY A 97 13.17 -1.97 10.09
N ASP A 98 12.93 -2.21 11.37
CA ASP A 98 12.47 -3.51 11.91
C ASP A 98 10.93 -3.66 11.90
N ILE A 99 10.19 -2.65 11.45
CA ILE A 99 8.73 -2.67 11.44
C ILE A 99 8.26 -3.14 10.07
N SER A 100 7.52 -4.25 10.04
CA SER A 100 6.79 -4.72 8.87
C SER A 100 5.28 -4.62 9.09
N ALA A 101 4.51 -4.31 8.07
CA ALA A 101 3.05 -4.33 8.11
C ALA A 101 2.50 -4.90 6.80
N GLU A 102 1.38 -5.61 6.88
CA GLU A 102 0.76 -6.24 5.71
C GLU A 102 -0.73 -5.88 5.63
N ALA A 103 -1.21 -5.73 4.41
CA ALA A 103 -2.60 -5.53 4.07
C ALA A 103 -3.01 -6.51 2.97
N VAL A 104 -4.18 -7.11 3.13
CA VAL A 104 -4.81 -8.05 2.19
C VAL A 104 -5.93 -7.32 1.49
N PHE A 105 -5.96 -7.45 0.18
CA PHE A 105 -6.95 -6.84 -0.68
C PHE A 105 -7.65 -7.89 -1.54
N GLN A 106 -8.94 -7.68 -1.74
CA GLN A 106 -9.78 -8.48 -2.62
C GLN A 106 -10.09 -7.69 -3.89
N LYS A 107 -10.10 -8.34 -5.04
CA LYS A 107 -10.44 -7.68 -6.29
C LYS A 107 -11.91 -7.24 -6.26
N CYS A 108 -12.20 -6.00 -6.62
CA CYS A 108 -13.56 -5.54 -6.86
C CYS A 108 -14.01 -6.06 -8.22
N GLU A 109 -15.16 -6.73 -8.24
CA GLU A 109 -15.87 -7.10 -9.47
C GLU A 109 -16.39 -5.86 -10.24
#